data_AF-A0A975NCC8-F1
#
_entry.id   AF-A0A975NCC8-F1
#
_cell.length_a   1.000
_cell.length_b   1.000
_cell.length_c   1.000
_cell.angle_alpha   90.00
_cell.angle_beta   90.00
_cell.angle_gamma   90.00
#
_symmetry.space_group_name_H-M   'P 1'
#
loop_
_entity.id
_entity.type
_entity.pdbx_description
1 polymer ?
#
loop_
_entity_poly.entity_id
_entity_poly.type
_entity_poly.pdbx_seq_one_letter_code
_entity_poly.pdbx_strand_id
1 'polypeptide(L)' 'MDAITRCRAFEAFCRQRAKMADENEHFWLTQADSWAKRLSNGSIDELEESKTPPNAAPP' A
#
# COMPACT_ATOMS: atom_id res chain seq x y z
N MET A 1 0.12 11.28 4.75
CA MET A 1 -0.90 10.52 3.99
C MET A 1 -1.06 9.20 4.70
N ASP A 2 -2.27 8.92 5.17
CA ASP A 2 -2.60 7.71 5.93
C ASP A 2 -2.24 6.44 5.15
N ALA A 3 -1.84 5.38 5.85
CA ALA A 3 -1.38 4.15 5.23
C ALA A 3 -2.52 3.43 4.45
N ILE A 4 -3.78 3.60 4.86
CA ILE A 4 -4.97 3.17 4.11
C ILE A 4 -5.08 3.95 2.79
N THR A 5 -4.88 5.27 2.86
CA THR A 5 -4.94 6.14 1.67
C THR A 5 -3.85 5.78 0.66
N ARG A 6 -2.64 5.48 1.14
CA ARG A 6 -1.52 5.01 0.31
C ARG A 6 -1.85 3.68 -0.37
N CYS A 7 -2.37 2.69 0.37
CA CYS A 7 -2.74 1.40 -0.20
C CYS A 7 -3.84 1.51 -1.26
N ARG A 8 -4.86 2.36 -1.02
CA ARG A 8 -5.91 2.62 -2.04
C ARG A 8 -5.37 3.30 -3.29
N ALA A 9 -4.44 4.24 -3.13
CA ALA A 9 -3.78 4.87 -4.28
C ALA A 9 -2.99 3.85 -5.11
N PHE A 10 -2.26 2.94 -4.47
CA PHE A 10 -1.54 1.85 -5.15
C PHE A 10 -2.47 0.86 -5.84
N GLU A 11 -3.57 0.46 -5.20
CA GLU A 11 -4.58 -0.40 -5.82
C GLU A 11 -5.15 0.22 -7.11
N ALA A 12 -5.55 1.50 -7.04
CA ALA A 12 -6.09 2.22 -8.19
C ALA A 12 -5.05 2.37 -9.32
N PHE A 13 -3.80 2.68 -8.97
CA PHE A 13 -2.69 2.76 -9.92
C PHE A 13 -2.47 1.43 -10.66
N CYS A 14 -2.41 0.33 -9.91
CA CYS A 14 -2.25 -1.01 -10.49
C CYS A 14 -3.40 -1.35 -11.45
N ARG A 15 -4.66 -1.05 -11.09
CA ARG A 15 -5.82 -1.26 -11.97
C ARG A 15 -5.77 -0.40 -13.23
N GLN A 16 -5.24 0.83 -13.14
CA GLN A 16 -5.10 1.71 -14.29
C GLN A 16 -4.00 1.21 -15.25
N ARG A 17 -2.86 0.77 -14.70
CA ARG A 17 -1.76 0.15 -15.44
C ARG A 17 -2.19 -1.13 -16.15
N ALA A 18 -3.03 -1.95 -15.50
CA ALA A 18 -3.58 -3.17 -16.10
C ALA A 18 -4.34 -2.92 -17.42
N LYS A 19 -4.91 -1.72 -17.62
CA LYS A 19 -5.64 -1.33 -18.83
C LYS A 19 -4.77 -0.69 -19.91
N MET A 20 -3.48 -0.46 -19.65
CA MET A 20 -2.57 0.11 -20.64
C MET A 20 -2.13 -0.99 -21.61
N ALA A 21 -2.27 -0.72 -22.91
CA ALA A 21 -1.72 -1.59 -23.93
C ALA A 21 -0.20 -1.71 -23.73
N ASP A 22 0.34 -2.92 -23.88
CA ASP A 22 1.76 -3.32 -23.67
C ASP A 22 2.15 -3.71 -22.23
N GLU A 23 1.29 -3.48 -21.24
CA GLU A 23 1.56 -3.88 -19.86
C GLU A 23 0.99 -5.28 -19.54
N ASN A 24 1.63 -6.01 -18.63
CA ASN A 24 1.14 -7.33 -18.20
C ASN A 24 -0.07 -7.17 -17.27
N GLU A 25 -1.27 -7.23 -17.86
CA GLU A 25 -2.55 -7.08 -17.15
C GLU A 25 -2.63 -8.00 -15.92
N HIS A 26 -2.27 -9.27 -16.07
CA HIS A 26 -2.35 -10.26 -15.00
C HIS A 26 -1.44 -9.92 -13.81
N PHE A 27 -0.22 -9.45 -14.09
CA PHE A 27 0.70 -8.97 -13.06
C PHE A 27 0.09 -7.79 -12.28
N TRP A 28 -0.41 -6.78 -13.00
CA TRP A 28 -0.94 -5.58 -12.37
C TRP A 28 -2.23 -5.84 -11.57
N LEU A 29 -3.11 -6.71 -12.07
CA LEU A 29 -4.30 -7.14 -11.31
C LEU A 29 -3.93 -7.93 -10.06
N THR A 30 -2.91 -8.79 -10.13
CA THR A 30 -2.41 -9.53 -8.96
C THR A 30 -1.85 -8.59 -7.88
N GLN A 31 -1.14 -7.53 -8.31
CA GLN A 31 -0.65 -6.50 -7.38
C GLN A 31 -1.82 -5.71 -6.77
N ALA A 32 -2.81 -5.31 -7.55
CA ALA A 32 -4.00 -4.62 -7.05
C ALA A 32 -4.74 -5.46 -5.98
N ASP A 33 -4.93 -6.76 -6.23
CA ASP A 33 -5.58 -7.67 -5.28
C ASP A 33 -4.77 -7.84 -3.98
N SER A 34 -3.44 -7.88 -4.07
CA SER A 34 -2.57 -7.93 -2.88
C SER A 34 -2.71 -6.69 -2.00
N TRP A 35 -2.81 -5.49 -2.60
CA TRP A 35 -3.06 -4.25 -1.85
C TRP A 35 -4.47 -4.19 -1.27
N ALA A 36 -5.48 -4.68 -2.00
CA ALA A 36 -6.85 -4.79 -1.51
C ALA A 36 -6.96 -5.75 -0.31
N LYS A 37 -6.25 -6.89 -0.33
CA LYS A 37 -6.18 -7.81 0.81
C LYS A 37 -5.52 -7.20 2.04
N ARG A 38 -4.43 -6.44 1.84
CA ARG A 38 -3.76 -5.71 2.95
C ARG A 38 -4.69 -4.68 3.60
N LEU A 39 -5.55 -4.03 2.83
CA LEU A 39 -6.60 -3.14 3.32
C LEU A 39 -7.68 -3.89 4.12
N SER A 40 -8.15 -5.03 3.62
CA SER A 40 -9.21 -5.81 4.26
C SER A 40 -8.79 -6.52 5.54
N ASN A 41 -7.52 -6.93 5.65
CA ASN A 41 -7.01 -7.67 6.80
C ASN A 41 -6.55 -6.79 7.98
N GLY A 42 -6.66 -5.46 7.90
CA GLY A 42 -6.26 -4.56 8.99
C GLY A 42 -4.75 -4.54 9.30
N SER A 43 -3.91 -5.16 8.46
CA SER A 43 -2.44 -5.25 8.62
C SER A 43 -1.70 -3.92 8.40
N ILE A 44 -2.43 -2.81 8.36
CA ILE A 44 -1.92 -1.47 8.11
C ILE A 44 -1.37 -0.82 9.39
N ASP A 45 -1.67 -1.41 10.55
CA ASP A 45 -1.20 -0.97 11.87
C ASP A 45 0.34 -1.04 12.01
N GLU A 46 0.98 -2.05 11.40
CA GLU A 46 2.41 -2.34 11.60
C GLU A 46 3.37 -1.38 10.84
N LEU A 47 2.85 -0.60 9.89
CA LEU A 47 3.66 0.33 9.07
C LEU A 47 3.75 1.75 9.66
N GLU A 48 2.88 2.13 10.60
CA GLU A 48 2.95 3.43 11.30
C GLU A 48 3.82 3.35 12.57
N GLU A 49 3.95 2.17 13.21
CA GLU A 49 4.73 2.00 14.45
C GLU A 49 6.26 2.15 14.26
N SER A 50 6.75 2.08 13.01
CA SER A 50 8.16 2.32 12.68
C SER A 50 8.56 3.81 12.71
N LYS A 51 7.65 4.73 13.06
CA LYS A 51 7.93 6.18 13.11
C LYS A 51 8.08 6.73 14.54
N THR A 52 8.52 5.91 15.48
CA THR A 52 8.98 6.40 16.79
C THR A 52 10.50 6.37 16.81
N PRO A 53 11.22 7.52 16.78
CA PRO A 53 12.62 7.50 17.18
C PRO A 53 12.68 7.03 18.63
N PRO A 54 13.51 6.02 18.99
CA PRO A 54 13.69 5.67 20.37
C PRO A 54 14.38 6.85 21.07
N ASN A 55 13.56 7.62 21.78
CA ASN A 55 13.95 8.43 22.93
C ASN A 55 15.10 9.43 22.68
N ALA A 56 14.72 10.65 22.32
CA ALA A 56 15.53 11.83 22.66
C ALA A 56 15.74 11.82 24.19
N ALA A 57 16.98 11.61 24.63
CA ALA A 57 17.34 11.73 26.03
C ALA A 57 17.11 13.19 26.49
N PRO A 58 16.40 13.43 27.61
CA PRO A 58 16.19 14.76 28.17
C PRO A 58 17.43 15.21 29.00
N PRO A 59 17.47 16.47 29.51
CA PRO A 59 18.62 17.38 29.53
C PRO A 59 19.81 16.99 30.41
#